data_AF-A0A661NZP6-F1
#
_entry.id   AF-A0A661NZP6-F1
#
_cell.length_a   1.000
_cell.length_b   1.000
_cell.length_c   1.000
_cell.angle_alpha   90.00
_cell.angle_beta   90.00
_cell.angle_gamma   90.00
#
_symmetry.space_group_name_H-M   'P 1'
#
loop_
_entity.id
_entity.type
_entity.pdbx_description
1 polymer ?
#
loop_
_entity_poly.entity_id
_entity_poly.type
_entity_poly.pdbx_seq_one_letter_code
_entity_poly.pdbx_strand_id
1 'polypeptide(L)'
;MAGHASNPGWTGLHPLVAEVASQQFATLRRIHVVFLLLLVVLAAVVIWLSPPFERASLGLPPGPGEYLLLLAGLLVALVVIPLLRLRLLDTGRVARAGERQLAGWGLPRGVPAPLGRQAVYLSRYTAGSVMSWALAVSLALYGLVARLLGSGALLAALLLATAAFLLVWLGPDRKRIARGLGRLGTLTPEGNDVNMQSLSGER
;
A
#
# COMPACT_ATOMS: atom_id res chain seq x y z
N MET A 1 0.18 -17.82 -32.51
CA MET A 1 -0.65 -16.60 -32.37
C MET A 1 -1.56 -16.78 -31.16
N ALA A 2 -1.13 -16.33 -29.98
CA ALA A 2 -1.90 -16.45 -28.76
C ALA A 2 -2.81 -15.22 -28.62
N GLY A 3 -4.12 -15.45 -28.62
CA GLY A 3 -5.12 -14.39 -28.46
C GLY A 3 -4.94 -13.70 -27.11
N HIS A 4 -4.79 -12.37 -27.14
CA HIS A 4 -4.87 -11.53 -25.96
C HIS A 4 -6.30 -11.57 -25.44
N ALA A 5 -6.57 -12.50 -24.52
CA ALA A 5 -7.76 -12.47 -23.70
C ALA A 5 -7.82 -11.11 -23.00
N SER A 6 -8.74 -10.26 -23.44
CA SER A 6 -9.02 -8.98 -22.84
C SER A 6 -9.46 -9.21 -21.41
N ASN A 7 -8.51 -9.06 -20.48
CA ASN A 7 -8.77 -9.14 -19.07
C ASN A 7 -9.82 -8.06 -18.73
N PRO A 8 -11.04 -8.40 -18.29
CA PRO A 8 -12.18 -7.46 -18.24
C PRO A 8 -11.97 -6.28 -17.26
N GLY A 9 -10.90 -6.30 -16.47
CA GLY A 9 -10.51 -5.21 -15.57
C GLY A 9 -9.41 -4.27 -16.08
N TRP A 10 -8.91 -4.43 -17.32
CA TRP A 10 -7.81 -3.63 -17.89
C TRP A 10 -8.14 -3.00 -19.25
N THR A 11 -9.43 -2.79 -19.53
CA THR A 11 -9.91 -2.18 -20.78
C THR A 11 -9.34 -0.76 -20.97
N GLY A 12 -8.83 -0.46 -22.17
CA GLY A 12 -8.27 0.86 -22.51
C GLY A 12 -6.79 1.09 -22.16
N LEU A 13 -6.08 0.07 -21.69
CA LEU A 13 -4.62 0.13 -21.46
C LEU A 13 -3.84 -0.48 -22.62
N HIS A 14 -2.63 0.03 -22.86
CA HIS A 14 -1.69 -0.58 -23.80
C HIS A 14 -1.41 -2.05 -23.39
N PRO A 15 -1.43 -3.03 -24.31
CA PRO A 15 -1.38 -4.45 -23.98
C PRO A 15 -0.15 -4.85 -23.14
N LEU A 16 1.02 -4.26 -23.44
CA LEU A 16 2.23 -4.47 -22.62
C LEU A 16 2.09 -3.98 -21.17
N VAL A 17 1.40 -2.85 -20.96
CA VAL A 17 1.17 -2.30 -19.61
C VAL A 17 0.14 -3.13 -18.85
N ALA A 18 -0.90 -3.61 -19.54
CA ALA A 18 -1.90 -4.49 -18.97
C ALA A 18 -1.30 -5.84 -18.52
N GLU A 19 -0.40 -6.42 -19.33
CA GLU A 19 0.32 -7.64 -19.00
C GLU A 19 1.21 -7.45 -17.77
N VAL A 20 2.08 -6.43 -17.76
CA VAL A 20 2.95 -6.12 -16.61
C VAL A 20 2.13 -5.83 -15.35
N ALA A 21 1.05 -5.05 -15.45
CA ALA A 21 0.18 -4.75 -14.32
C ALA A 21 -0.51 -6.00 -13.77
N SER A 22 -0.92 -6.93 -14.64
CA SER A 22 -1.52 -8.20 -14.24
C SER A 22 -0.53 -9.10 -13.49
N GLN A 23 0.71 -9.20 -13.97
CA GLN A 23 1.77 -9.98 -13.33
C GLN A 23 2.15 -9.37 -11.98
N GLN A 24 2.33 -8.05 -11.91
CA GLN A 24 2.62 -7.37 -10.65
C GLN A 24 1.48 -7.49 -9.65
N PHE A 25 0.22 -7.45 -10.09
CA PHE A 25 -0.92 -7.69 -9.21
C PHE A 25 -0.93 -9.12 -8.67
N ALA A 26 -0.66 -10.13 -9.51
CA ALA A 26 -0.55 -11.52 -9.07
C ALA A 26 0.57 -11.70 -8.03
N THR A 27 1.73 -11.07 -8.25
CA THR A 27 2.85 -11.06 -7.31
C THR A 27 2.48 -10.36 -6.00
N LEU A 28 1.87 -9.18 -6.06
CA LEU A 28 1.38 -8.46 -4.87
C LEU A 28 0.38 -9.30 -4.08
N ARG A 29 -0.53 -10.02 -4.75
CA ARG A 29 -1.48 -10.90 -4.08
C ARG A 29 -0.77 -12.04 -3.34
N ARG A 30 0.25 -12.64 -3.95
CA ARG A 30 1.08 -13.67 -3.29
C ARG A 30 1.82 -13.10 -2.08
N ILE A 31 2.47 -11.94 -2.23
CA ILE A 31 3.16 -11.26 -1.13
C ILE A 31 2.18 -10.95 0.01
N HIS A 32 0.99 -10.45 -0.31
CA HIS A 32 -0.04 -10.18 0.69
C HIS A 32 -0.46 -11.42 1.46
N VAL A 33 -0.63 -12.56 0.78
CA VAL A 33 -0.91 -13.86 1.41
C VAL A 33 0.23 -14.27 2.35
N VAL A 34 1.50 -14.06 1.98
CA VAL A 34 2.64 -14.33 2.86
C VAL A 34 2.57 -13.49 4.14
N PHE A 35 2.22 -12.20 4.05
CA PHE A 35 2.03 -11.36 5.24
C PHE A 35 0.85 -11.82 6.11
N LEU A 36 -0.24 -12.30 5.50
CA LEU A 36 -1.37 -12.89 6.25
C LEU A 36 -0.97 -14.18 6.96
N LEU A 37 -0.22 -15.07 6.29
CA LEU A 37 0.30 -16.29 6.90
C LEU A 37 1.24 -15.98 8.07
N LEU A 38 2.13 -15.00 7.89
CA LEU A 38 2.99 -14.52 8.97
C LEU A 38 2.19 -14.02 10.16
N LEU A 39 1.11 -13.26 9.94
CA LEU A 39 0.22 -12.81 11.00
C LEU A 39 -0.42 -13.99 11.75
N VAL A 40 -0.88 -15.02 11.04
CA VAL A 40 -1.44 -16.24 11.66
C VAL A 40 -0.41 -16.94 12.54
N VAL A 41 0.84 -17.05 12.09
CA VAL A 41 1.94 -17.62 12.88
C VAL A 41 2.18 -16.79 14.14
N LEU A 42 2.25 -15.45 14.02
CA LEU A 42 2.41 -14.57 15.17
C LEU A 42 1.26 -14.72 16.17
N ALA A 43 0.02 -14.86 15.68
CA ALA A 43 -1.15 -15.08 16.52
C ALA A 43 -1.05 -16.40 17.29
N ALA A 44 -0.67 -17.48 16.61
CA ALA A 44 -0.48 -18.79 17.22
C ALA A 44 0.60 -18.77 18.31
N VAL A 45 1.72 -18.06 18.06
CA VAL A 45 2.79 -17.89 19.05
C VAL A 45 2.29 -17.10 20.27
N VAL A 46 1.57 -16.00 20.08
CA VAL A 46 1.00 -15.21 21.19
C VAL A 46 0.03 -16.05 22.02
N ILE A 47 -0.81 -16.87 21.38
CA ILE A 47 -1.73 -17.79 22.06
C ILE A 47 -0.96 -18.84 22.85
N TRP A 48 0.07 -19.46 22.25
CA TRP A 48 0.89 -20.46 22.93
C TRP A 48 1.65 -19.90 24.13
N LEU A 49 2.16 -18.67 24.03
CA LEU A 49 2.80 -17.92 25.13
C LEU A 49 1.81 -17.42 26.19
N SER A 50 0.51 -17.56 25.97
CA SER A 50 -0.54 -17.08 26.88
C SER A 50 -1.26 -18.29 27.50
N PRO A 51 -0.79 -18.81 28.65
CA PRO A 51 -1.42 -19.97 29.28
C PRO A 51 -2.92 -19.69 29.55
N PRO A 52 -3.82 -20.68 29.31
CA PRO A 52 -5.26 -20.48 29.32
C PRO A 52 -5.87 -20.14 30.71
N PHE A 53 -5.05 -20.03 31.75
CA PHE A 53 -5.48 -19.89 33.15
C PHE A 53 -4.76 -18.81 33.97
N GLU A 54 -4.09 -17.83 33.36
CA GLU A 54 -3.80 -16.58 34.09
C GLU A 54 -5.09 -15.72 34.19
N ARG A 55 -6.06 -16.21 34.96
CA ARG A 55 -7.25 -15.46 35.39
C ARG A 55 -6.91 -14.33 36.37
N ALA A 56 -5.65 -14.16 36.74
CA ALA A 56 -5.22 -13.24 37.81
C ALA A 56 -4.54 -11.95 37.33
N SER A 57 -4.21 -11.81 36.04
CA SER A 57 -4.02 -10.48 35.49
C SER A 57 -4.30 -10.51 33.99
N LEU A 58 -5.44 -9.94 33.59
CA LEU A 58 -5.41 -9.06 32.43
C LEU A 58 -4.34 -8.04 32.78
N GLY A 59 -3.08 -8.33 32.46
CA GLY A 59 -1.88 -7.56 32.78
C GLY A 59 -1.97 -6.20 32.13
N LEU A 60 -2.85 -5.41 32.70
CA LEU A 60 -3.16 -4.04 32.42
C LEU A 60 -1.82 -3.30 32.59
N PRO A 61 -1.28 -2.61 31.56
CA PRO A 61 -0.07 -1.82 31.74
C PRO A 61 -0.15 -0.98 33.03
N PRO A 62 0.92 -0.92 33.84
CA PRO A 62 0.90 -0.48 35.24
C PRO A 62 0.34 0.91 35.53
N GLY A 63 0.01 1.74 34.52
CA GLY A 63 -0.64 3.02 34.76
C GLY A 63 -1.42 3.65 33.60
N PRO A 64 -2.28 4.65 33.89
CA PRO A 64 -3.11 5.37 32.91
C PRO A 64 -2.31 6.00 31.76
N GLY A 65 -1.07 6.41 32.01
CA GLY A 65 -0.19 6.99 30.99
C GLY A 65 0.21 6.00 29.88
N GLU A 66 0.36 4.72 30.22
CA GLU A 66 0.74 3.69 29.25
C GLU A 66 -0.44 3.31 28.35
N TYR A 67 -1.69 3.36 28.84
CA TYR A 67 -2.87 3.25 27.98
C TYR A 67 -3.01 4.42 27.02
N LEU A 68 -2.72 5.64 27.49
CA LEU A 68 -2.76 6.82 26.63
C LEU A 68 -1.70 6.74 25.53
N LEU A 69 -0.48 6.30 25.85
CA LEU A 69 0.57 6.07 24.86
C LEU A 69 0.20 4.94 23.89
N LEU A 70 -0.39 3.85 24.39
CA LEU A 70 -0.88 2.76 23.54
C LEU A 70 -1.99 3.25 22.59
N LEU A 71 -2.99 3.94 23.13
CA LEU A 71 -4.12 4.46 22.37
C LEU A 71 -3.64 5.48 21.34
N ALA A 72 -2.72 6.37 21.72
CA ALA A 72 -2.09 7.31 20.80
C ALA A 72 -1.32 6.56 19.71
N GLY A 73 -0.53 5.54 20.05
CA GLY A 73 0.20 4.72 19.09
C GLY A 73 -0.72 3.98 18.11
N LEU A 74 -1.81 3.40 18.61
CA LEU A 74 -2.85 2.74 17.81
C LEU A 74 -3.56 3.71 16.88
N LEU A 75 -3.98 4.88 17.38
CA LEU A 75 -4.60 5.93 16.58
C LEU A 75 -3.65 6.46 15.51
N VAL A 76 -2.38 6.70 15.88
CA VAL A 76 -1.33 7.10 14.94
C VAL A 76 -1.13 6.02 13.88
N ALA A 77 -1.06 4.74 14.23
CA ALA A 77 -0.93 3.67 13.26
C ALA A 77 -2.14 3.59 12.31
N LEU A 78 -3.35 3.67 12.85
CA LEU A 78 -4.61 3.65 12.10
C LEU A 78 -4.78 4.87 11.18
N VAL A 79 -4.11 5.99 11.45
CA VAL A 79 -4.20 7.21 10.64
C VAL A 79 -3.00 7.34 9.70
N VAL A 80 -1.77 7.21 10.22
CA VAL A 80 -0.53 7.42 9.47
C VAL A 80 -0.30 6.34 8.42
N ILE A 81 -0.57 5.05 8.71
CA ILE A 81 -0.34 3.99 7.73
C ILE A 81 -1.26 4.17 6.51
N PRO A 82 -2.58 4.40 6.66
CA PRO A 82 -3.44 4.72 5.53
C PRO A 82 -3.07 6.04 4.84
N LEU A 83 -2.73 7.09 5.58
CA LEU A 83 -2.34 8.38 4.99
C LEU A 83 -1.05 8.28 4.17
N LEU A 84 -0.04 7.56 4.67
CA LEU A 84 1.20 7.31 3.97
C LEU A 84 0.93 6.54 2.67
N ARG A 85 0.07 5.51 2.74
CA ARG A 85 -0.37 4.78 1.56
C ARG A 85 -1.08 5.70 0.57
N LEU A 86 -2.02 6.53 1.01
CA LEU A 86 -2.72 7.49 0.15
C LEU A 86 -1.77 8.49 -0.51
N ARG A 87 -0.79 9.03 0.23
CA ARG A 87 0.24 9.92 -0.33
C ARG A 87 1.14 9.25 -1.36
N LEU A 88 1.47 7.98 -1.16
CA LEU A 88 2.25 7.19 -2.11
C LEU A 88 1.45 6.84 -3.37
N LEU A 89 0.13 6.67 -3.20
CA LEU A 89 -0.84 6.32 -4.25
C LEU A 89 -1.45 7.51 -5.00
N ASP A 90 -1.01 8.74 -4.72
CA ASP A 90 -1.58 9.93 -5.35
C ASP A 90 -1.25 9.99 -6.85
N THR A 91 -2.25 9.62 -7.66
CA THR A 91 -2.20 9.67 -9.13
C THR A 91 -2.02 11.10 -9.64
N GLY A 92 -2.55 12.10 -8.93
CA GLY A 92 -2.41 13.52 -9.29
C GLY A 92 -0.98 14.03 -9.16
N ARG A 93 -0.18 13.42 -8.28
CA ARG A 93 1.24 13.72 -8.15
C ARG A 93 2.07 13.15 -9.30
N VAL A 94 1.69 11.99 -9.82
CA VAL A 94 2.36 11.39 -11.00
C VAL A 94 1.91 12.08 -12.30
N ALA A 95 0.64 12.47 -12.40
CA ALA A 95 0.11 13.20 -13.55
C ALA A 95 0.78 14.58 -13.74
N ARG A 96 1.06 15.29 -12.64
CA ARG A 96 1.72 16.61 -12.62
C ARG A 96 3.24 16.54 -12.67
N ALA A 97 3.83 15.35 -12.62
CA ALA A 97 5.28 15.20 -12.62
C ALA A 97 5.85 15.52 -14.00
N GLY A 98 6.77 16.49 -14.05
CA GLY A 98 7.57 16.77 -15.24
C GLY A 98 8.62 15.69 -15.49
N GLU A 99 9.23 15.71 -16.68
CA GLU A 99 10.19 14.68 -17.12
C GLU A 99 11.39 14.52 -16.16
N ARG A 100 11.90 15.62 -15.60
CA ARG A 100 13.00 15.58 -14.61
C ARG A 100 12.60 14.84 -13.32
N GLN A 101 11.35 14.98 -12.87
CA GLN A 101 10.85 14.25 -11.70
C GLN A 101 10.60 12.78 -12.02
N LEU A 102 10.07 12.47 -13.20
CA LEU A 102 9.89 11.08 -13.66
C LEU A 102 11.24 10.35 -13.81
N ALA A 103 12.26 11.03 -14.35
CA ALA A 103 13.62 10.49 -14.42
C ALA A 103 14.21 10.26 -13.03
N GLY A 104 14.00 11.18 -12.08
CA GLY A 104 14.39 11.00 -10.68
C GLY A 104 13.64 9.86 -9.95
N TRP A 105 12.52 9.41 -10.50
CA TRP A 105 11.78 8.23 -10.00
C TRP A 105 12.14 6.93 -10.75
N GLY A 106 13.19 6.96 -11.58
CA GLY A 106 13.74 5.78 -12.24
C GLY A 106 13.17 5.52 -13.64
N LEU A 107 12.58 6.52 -14.30
CA LEU A 107 12.15 6.37 -15.69
C LEU A 107 13.36 6.28 -16.64
N PRO A 108 13.49 5.23 -17.47
CA PRO A 108 14.53 5.15 -18.49
C PRO A 108 14.37 6.29 -19.53
N ARG A 109 15.51 6.84 -19.97
CA ARG A 109 15.51 7.85 -21.04
C ARG A 109 14.96 7.21 -22.32
N GLY A 110 14.04 7.89 -23.01
CA GLY A 110 13.46 7.42 -24.28
C GLY A 110 12.11 6.70 -24.18
N VAL A 111 11.54 6.54 -22.97
CA VAL A 111 10.17 6.01 -22.83
C VAL A 111 9.16 7.15 -23.03
N PRO A 112 8.10 6.97 -23.85
CA PRO A 112 7.05 7.96 -24.00
C PRO A 112 6.44 8.34 -22.65
N ALA A 113 6.26 9.65 -22.42
CA ALA A 113 5.72 10.19 -21.17
C ALA A 113 4.46 9.48 -20.61
N PRO A 114 3.43 9.11 -21.41
CA PRO A 114 2.25 8.43 -20.87
C PRO A 114 2.56 7.01 -20.36
N LEU A 115 3.37 6.23 -21.08
CA LEU A 115 3.81 4.90 -20.65
C LEU A 115 4.70 4.98 -19.43
N GLY A 116 5.58 5.99 -19.39
CA GLY A 116 6.46 6.21 -18.25
C GLY A 116 5.72 6.56 -16.97
N ARG A 117 4.71 7.42 -17.05
CA ARG A 117 3.84 7.75 -15.90
C ARG A 117 3.10 6.52 -15.37
N GLN A 118 2.62 5.65 -16.25
CA GLN A 118 1.98 4.39 -15.86
C GLN A 118 2.95 3.45 -15.12
N ALA A 119 4.17 3.28 -15.62
CA ALA A 119 5.19 2.45 -14.98
C ALA A 119 5.62 2.99 -13.60
N VAL A 120 5.84 4.30 -13.50
CA VAL A 120 6.14 4.99 -12.23
C VAL A 120 4.98 4.83 -11.24
N TYR A 121 3.73 5.02 -11.67
CA TYR A 121 2.59 4.83 -10.78
C TYR A 121 2.52 3.39 -10.26
N LEU A 122 2.74 2.41 -11.13
CA LEU A 122 2.69 1.00 -10.76
C LEU A 122 3.78 0.64 -9.72
N SER A 123 5.01 1.12 -9.89
CA SER A 123 6.09 0.92 -8.92
C SER A 123 5.84 1.60 -7.57
N ARG A 124 5.25 2.80 -7.57
CA ARG A 124 4.84 3.48 -6.33
C ARG A 124 3.67 2.78 -5.64
N TYR A 125 2.75 2.22 -6.42
CA TYR A 125 1.64 1.43 -5.91
C TYR A 125 2.15 0.16 -5.21
N THR A 126 3.08 -0.57 -5.83
CA THR A 126 3.66 -1.79 -5.25
C THR A 126 4.43 -1.46 -3.98
N ALA A 127 5.33 -0.48 -4.03
CA ALA A 127 6.12 -0.04 -2.88
C ALA A 127 5.22 0.43 -1.72
N GLY A 128 4.21 1.25 -2.00
CA GLY A 128 3.27 1.73 -0.99
C GLY A 128 2.44 0.62 -0.36
N SER A 129 2.05 -0.40 -1.14
CA SER A 129 1.32 -1.56 -0.62
C SER A 129 2.20 -2.42 0.27
N VAL A 130 3.40 -2.81 -0.20
CA VAL A 130 4.34 -3.62 0.58
C VAL A 130 4.77 -2.92 1.87
N MET A 131 5.11 -1.62 1.80
CA MET A 131 5.47 -0.82 2.98
C MET A 131 4.32 -0.77 3.99
N SER A 132 3.08 -0.57 3.52
CA SER A 132 1.91 -0.54 4.43
C SER A 132 1.66 -1.89 5.11
N TRP A 133 1.89 -3.01 4.41
CA TRP A 133 1.77 -4.35 4.99
C TRP A 133 2.91 -4.65 5.98
N ALA A 134 4.13 -4.24 5.66
CA ALA A 134 5.27 -4.37 6.55
C ALA A 134 5.07 -3.56 7.85
N LEU A 135 4.57 -2.33 7.75
CA LEU A 135 4.21 -1.51 8.91
C LEU A 135 3.09 -2.15 9.74
N ALA A 136 2.06 -2.71 9.09
CA ALA A 136 0.99 -3.41 9.78
C ALA A 136 1.51 -4.64 10.55
N VAL A 137 2.36 -5.47 9.93
CA VAL A 137 2.97 -6.63 10.61
C VAL A 137 3.95 -6.21 11.72
N SER A 138 4.62 -5.08 11.58
CA SER A 138 5.49 -4.56 12.63
C SER A 138 4.73 -4.30 13.94
N LEU A 139 3.45 -3.93 13.89
CA LEU A 139 2.59 -3.83 15.07
C LEU A 139 2.38 -5.19 15.75
N ALA A 140 2.14 -6.25 14.96
CA ALA A 140 2.00 -7.60 15.49
C ALA A 140 3.31 -8.12 16.11
N LEU A 141 4.46 -7.84 15.47
CA LEU A 141 5.78 -8.14 16.03
C LEU A 141 6.03 -7.38 17.33
N TYR A 142 5.67 -6.11 17.39
CA TYR A 142 5.76 -5.32 18.62
C TYR A 142 4.87 -5.90 19.72
N GLY A 143 3.66 -6.34 19.40
CA GLY A 143 2.78 -7.04 20.33
C GLY A 143 3.36 -8.35 20.86
N LEU A 144 4.03 -9.12 20.00
CA LEU A 144 4.76 -10.33 20.39
C LEU A 144 5.93 -10.00 21.32
N VAL A 145 6.76 -9.01 20.99
CA VAL A 145 7.89 -8.57 21.84
C VAL A 145 7.37 -8.09 23.20
N ALA A 146 6.32 -7.28 23.22
CA ALA A 146 5.69 -6.84 24.45
C ALA A 146 5.23 -8.03 25.31
N ARG A 147 4.61 -9.05 24.70
CA ARG A 147 4.22 -10.29 25.39
C ARG A 147 5.42 -11.03 25.97
N LEU A 148 6.51 -11.17 25.21
CA LEU A 148 7.75 -11.81 25.67
C LEU A 148 8.40 -11.07 26.83
N LEU A 149 8.27 -9.75 26.89
CA LEU A 149 8.73 -8.90 28.00
C LEU A 149 7.79 -8.92 29.22
N GLY A 150 6.78 -9.79 29.22
CA GLY A 150 5.84 -9.94 30.33
C GLY A 150 4.65 -8.97 30.29
N SER A 151 4.45 -8.23 29.20
CA SER A 151 3.24 -7.40 29.04
C SER A 151 2.00 -8.29 28.91
N GLY A 152 0.84 -7.74 29.30
CA GLY A 152 -0.42 -8.48 29.30
C GLY A 152 -0.88 -8.97 27.93
N ALA A 153 -1.58 -10.10 27.92
CA ALA A 153 -2.13 -10.71 26.71
C ALA A 153 -3.08 -9.78 25.94
N LEU A 154 -3.79 -8.88 26.64
CA LEU A 154 -4.70 -7.91 26.02
C LEU A 154 -3.97 -6.91 25.12
N LEU A 155 -2.78 -6.45 25.51
CA LEU A 155 -1.96 -5.55 24.69
C LEU A 155 -1.53 -6.23 23.38
N ALA A 156 -0.99 -7.46 23.49
CA ALA A 156 -0.59 -8.24 22.34
C ALA A 156 -1.78 -8.54 21.41
N ALA A 157 -2.94 -8.88 21.98
CA ALA A 157 -4.16 -9.14 21.23
C ALA A 157 -4.67 -7.89 20.49
N LEU A 158 -4.66 -6.71 21.12
CA LEU A 158 -5.08 -5.45 20.47
C LEU A 158 -4.16 -5.06 19.31
N LEU A 159 -2.85 -5.18 19.48
CA LEU A 159 -1.88 -4.90 18.43
C LEU A 159 -2.01 -5.89 17.27
N LEU A 160 -2.22 -7.18 17.58
CA LEU A 160 -2.42 -8.21 16.57
C LEU A 160 -3.75 -8.03 15.83
N ALA A 161 -4.83 -7.68 16.53
CA ALA A 161 -6.12 -7.36 15.92
C ALA A 161 -6.04 -6.12 15.01
N THR A 162 -5.27 -5.10 15.42
CA THR A 162 -5.05 -3.89 14.62
C THR A 162 -4.23 -4.20 13.36
N ALA A 163 -3.18 -5.03 13.49
CA ALA A 163 -2.41 -5.52 12.35
C ALA A 163 -3.28 -6.33 11.38
N ALA A 164 -4.14 -7.22 11.91
CA ALA A 164 -5.11 -8.00 11.13
C ALA A 164 -6.07 -7.09 10.35
N PHE A 165 -6.68 -6.13 11.05
CA PHE A 165 -7.58 -5.16 10.47
C PHE A 165 -6.90 -4.36 9.36
N LEU A 166 -5.69 -3.83 9.61
CA LEU A 166 -4.93 -3.08 8.62
C LEU A 166 -4.54 -3.93 7.40
N LEU A 167 -4.13 -5.18 7.58
CA LEU A 167 -3.81 -6.06 6.45
C LEU A 167 -5.05 -6.34 5.59
N VAL A 168 -6.18 -6.69 6.21
CA VAL A 168 -7.43 -6.94 5.48
C VAL A 168 -7.91 -5.67 4.77
N TRP A 169 -7.92 -4.54 5.47
CA TRP A 169 -8.38 -3.27 4.92
C TRP A 169 -7.45 -2.76 3.80
N LEU A 170 -6.14 -2.98 3.94
CA LEU A 170 -5.14 -2.51 3.00
C LEU A 170 -4.76 -3.56 1.93
N GLY A 171 -5.62 -4.54 1.68
CA GLY A 171 -5.41 -5.54 0.64
C GLY A 171 -5.15 -4.96 -0.77
N PRO A 172 -4.66 -5.81 -1.70
CA PRO A 172 -4.44 -5.40 -3.09
C PRO A 172 -5.78 -5.13 -3.81
N ASP A 173 -5.96 -3.92 -4.34
CA ASP A 173 -7.20 -3.51 -5.02
C ASP A 173 -6.98 -3.31 -6.53
N ARG A 174 -7.42 -4.29 -7.33
CA ARG A 174 -7.32 -4.27 -8.79
C ARG A 174 -8.06 -3.07 -9.41
N LYS A 175 -9.24 -2.71 -8.88
CA LYS A 175 -10.06 -1.63 -9.43
C LYS A 175 -9.38 -0.27 -9.25
N ARG A 176 -8.65 -0.08 -8.14
CA ARG A 176 -7.88 1.14 -7.89
C ARG A 176 -6.68 1.27 -8.82
N ILE A 177 -5.94 0.19 -9.06
CA ILE A 177 -4.81 0.20 -10.01
C ILE A 177 -5.31 0.51 -11.42
N ALA A 178 -6.35 -0.20 -11.88
CA ALA A 178 -6.94 0.00 -13.20
C ALA A 178 -7.40 1.43 -13.44
N ARG A 179 -8.13 2.03 -12.49
CA ARG A 179 -8.56 3.44 -12.57
C ARG A 179 -7.37 4.42 -12.62
N GLY A 180 -6.32 4.16 -11.83
CA GLY A 180 -5.12 5.00 -11.82
C GLY A 180 -4.35 4.95 -13.13
N LEU A 181 -4.13 3.75 -13.67
CA LEU A 181 -3.45 3.56 -14.95
C LEU A 181 -4.27 4.12 -16.12
N GLY A 182 -5.60 3.93 -16.11
CA GLY A 182 -6.50 4.48 -17.12
C GLY A 182 -6.43 6.00 -17.19
N ARG A 183 -6.50 6.68 -16.04
CA ARG A 183 -6.36 8.15 -15.96
C ARG A 183 -5.01 8.66 -16.47
N LEU A 184 -3.93 7.90 -16.27
CA LEU A 184 -2.59 8.29 -16.71
C LEU A 184 -2.35 7.99 -18.20
N GLY A 185 -3.03 6.98 -18.76
CA GLY A 185 -2.95 6.63 -20.17
C GLY A 185 -3.67 7.60 -21.09
N THR A 186 -4.73 8.26 -20.62
CA THR A 186 -5.48 9.27 -21.36
C THR A 186 -4.85 10.66 -21.34
N LEU A 187 -3.77 10.86 -20.59
CA LEU A 187 -2.99 12.10 -20.59
C LEU A 187 -2.02 12.08 -21.78
N THR A 188 -2.55 12.18 -23.00
CA THR A 188 -1.75 12.39 -24.21
C THR A 188 -1.20 13.83 -24.22
N PRO A 189 0.00 14.07 -24.79
CA PRO A 189 0.59 15.41 -24.90
C PRO A 189 -0.20 16.35 -25.84
N GLU A 190 -1.07 15.82 -26.71
CA GLU A 190 -1.76 16.58 -27.76
C GLU A 190 -2.77 17.64 -27.25
N GLY A 191 -3.05 17.69 -25.95
CA GLY A 191 -3.95 18.69 -25.38
C GLY A 191 -3.30 20.02 -24.97
N ASN A 192 -1.98 20.15 -25.00
CA ASN A 192 -1.30 21.36 -24.50
C ASN A 192 -0.64 22.23 -25.58
N ASP A 193 -0.55 21.75 -26.82
CA ASP A 193 -0.05 22.56 -27.95
C ASP A 193 -1.12 23.51 -28.51
N VAL A 194 -2.41 23.20 -28.30
CA VAL A 194 -3.52 24.07 -28.72
C VAL A 194 -3.58 25.35 -27.87
N ASN A 195 -3.06 25.33 -26.65
CA ASN A 195 -3.16 26.47 -25.73
C ASN A 195 -1.91 27.37 -25.68
N MET A 196 -0.84 27.03 -26.41
CA MET A 196 0.28 27.96 -26.64
C MET A 196 0.21 28.62 -28.03
N GLN A 197 -0.40 27.97 -29.02
CA GLN A 197 -0.63 28.62 -30.33
C GLN A 197 -1.72 29.71 -30.29
N SER A 198 -2.63 29.68 -29.31
CA SER A 198 -3.61 30.75 -29.12
C SER A 198 -3.05 32.00 -28.44
N LEU A 199 -1.84 31.94 -27.87
CA LEU A 199 -1.19 33.07 -27.16
C LEU A 199 -0.07 33.75 -27.96
N SER A 200 0.29 33.23 -29.15
CA SER A 200 1.31 33.83 -30.02
C SER A 200 0.76 34.53 -31.27
N GLY A 201 -0.58 34.64 -31.39
CA GLY A 201 -1.26 35.25 -32.54
C GLY A 201 -1.71 36.71 -32.35
N GLU A 202 -1.54 37.29 -31.15
CA GLU A 202 -1.79 38.70 -30.89
C GLU A 202 -0.48 39.40 -30.53
N ARG A 203 0.25 39.86 -31.55
CA ARG A 203 1.10 41.06 -31.54
C ARG A 203 1.63 41.39 -32.92
#